data_AF-A0A8K0R9I6-F1
#
_entry.id   AF-A0A8K0R9I6-F1
#
_cell.length_a   1.000
_cell.length_b   1.000
_cell.length_c   1.000
_cell.angle_alpha   90.00
_cell.angle_beta   90.00
_cell.angle_gamma   90.00
#
_symmetry.space_group_name_H-M   'P 1'
#
loop_
_entity.id
_entity.type
_entity.pdbx_description
1 polymer ?
#
loop_
_entity_poly.entity_id
_entity_poly.type
_entity_poly.pdbx_seq_one_letter_code
_entity_poly.pdbx_strand_id
1 'polypeptide(L)'
;MAAAARWLEGLRYLSETVAVVDRFRHWGYTIYRTGYGPSSDLQWAKLLQKIQAQAYEKTLKLTGAAENDPNLRQIWSLFCLDARSDPALDGLDIEQLRLLYRNGDGSALISAGLRSHRVFLVADDEILSEADASAVKCVEADYEAANHVGNKRVPQRYFGWMPMRAGCVVELWKHLENRELESIAPQTIGGSHLEIWEDEQY
;
A
#
# COMPACT_ATOMS: atom_id res chain seq x y z
N MET A 1 0.13 4.66 -26.97
CA MET A 1 1.24 4.98 -26.05
C MET A 1 1.69 3.67 -25.41
N ALA A 2 3.00 3.41 -25.29
CA ALA A 2 3.51 2.21 -24.62
C ALA A 2 3.06 2.18 -23.15
N ALA A 3 2.84 0.99 -22.56
CA ALA A 3 2.30 0.86 -21.21
C ALA A 3 3.19 1.54 -20.15
N ALA A 4 4.52 1.45 -20.29
CA ALA A 4 5.48 2.18 -19.44
C ALA A 4 5.29 3.70 -19.53
N ALA A 5 5.20 4.26 -20.72
CA ALA A 5 4.98 5.69 -20.91
C ALA A 5 3.64 6.15 -20.33
N ARG A 6 2.58 5.34 -20.46
CA ARG A 6 1.26 5.65 -19.87
C ARG A 6 1.30 5.68 -18.35
N TRP A 7 2.00 4.73 -17.72
CA TRP A 7 2.17 4.74 -16.27
C TRP A 7 2.97 5.96 -15.83
N LEU A 8 4.12 6.21 -16.47
CA LEU A 8 4.96 7.35 -16.11
C LEU A 8 4.21 8.69 -16.24
N GLU A 9 3.35 8.84 -17.25
CA GLU A 9 2.47 10.00 -17.39
C GLU A 9 1.48 10.13 -16.21
N GLY A 10 0.90 9.02 -15.75
CA GLY A 10 0.03 9.01 -14.56
C GLY A 10 0.74 9.41 -13.27
N LEU A 11 2.07 9.31 -13.22
CA LEU A 11 2.88 9.77 -12.08
C LEU A 11 3.22 11.27 -12.15
N ARG A 12 2.87 12.01 -13.20
CA ARG A 12 3.14 13.45 -13.26
C ARG A 12 2.24 14.23 -12.30
N TYR A 13 2.76 15.32 -11.74
CA TYR A 13 1.92 16.28 -11.02
C TYR A 13 1.05 17.06 -12.02
N LEU A 14 -0.27 16.98 -11.86
CA LEU A 14 -1.21 17.87 -12.55
C LEU A 14 -1.11 19.25 -11.88
N SER A 15 -0.26 20.15 -12.38
CA SER A 15 -0.24 21.55 -11.96
C SER A 15 -1.00 22.41 -12.96
N GLU A 16 -2.00 23.16 -12.48
CA GLU A 16 -2.69 24.22 -13.24
C GLU A 16 -1.91 25.54 -13.29
N THR A 17 -0.76 25.64 -12.63
CA THR A 17 0.06 26.86 -12.64
C THR A 17 1.35 26.68 -13.44
N VAL A 18 1.46 27.55 -14.44
CA VAL A 18 2.52 27.65 -15.44
C VAL A 18 3.85 27.99 -14.74
N ALA A 19 4.69 26.97 -14.58
CA ALA A 19 6.16 26.97 -14.42
C ALA A 19 6.60 25.95 -13.38
N VAL A 20 6.46 24.65 -13.67
CA VAL A 20 7.13 23.63 -12.85
C VAL A 20 7.68 22.54 -13.76
N VAL A 21 9.01 22.39 -13.70
CA VAL A 21 9.83 21.26 -14.15
C VAL A 21 9.06 19.95 -14.06
N ASP A 22 9.25 19.02 -15.02
CA ASP A 22 8.72 17.65 -15.00
C ASP A 22 8.95 16.95 -13.66
N ARG A 23 8.06 17.20 -12.70
CA ARG A 23 8.08 16.57 -11.38
C ARG A 23 7.15 15.38 -11.47
N PHE A 24 7.73 14.21 -11.27
CA PHE A 24 6.99 12.99 -11.01
C PHE A 24 6.76 12.86 -9.50
N ARG A 25 5.61 12.33 -9.12
CA ARG A 25 5.34 11.90 -7.75
C ARG A 25 6.00 10.55 -7.49
N HIS A 26 6.41 10.34 -6.24
CA HIS A 26 6.75 8.99 -5.79
C HIS A 26 5.49 8.12 -5.77
N TRP A 27 5.68 6.81 -5.85
CA TRP A 27 4.62 5.84 -5.69
C TRP A 27 5.05 4.71 -4.77
N GLY A 28 4.08 4.01 -4.18
CA GLY A 28 4.33 3.01 -3.16
C GLY A 28 3.64 3.39 -1.86
N TYR A 29 4.15 2.90 -0.73
CA TYR A 29 3.45 2.95 0.54
C TYR A 29 4.44 3.10 1.70
N THR A 30 3.95 3.72 2.78
CA THR A 30 4.56 3.56 4.09
C THR A 30 4.15 2.22 4.68
N ILE A 31 5.10 1.52 5.30
CA ILE A 31 4.87 0.27 6.01
C ILE A 31 5.34 0.42 7.46
N TYR A 32 4.43 0.24 8.41
CA TYR A 32 4.73 0.28 9.84
C TYR A 32 4.97 -1.13 10.38
N ARG A 33 6.08 -1.29 11.09
CA ARG A 33 6.32 -2.44 11.94
C ARG A 33 5.81 -2.15 13.33
N THR A 34 4.85 -2.95 13.80
CA THR A 34 4.34 -2.88 15.17
C THR A 34 4.62 -4.15 15.96
N GLY A 35 5.09 -5.23 15.32
CA GLY A 35 5.50 -6.45 16.00
C GLY A 35 7.00 -6.51 16.30
N TYR A 36 7.35 -6.72 17.58
CA TYR A 36 8.72 -6.74 18.09
C TYR A 36 9.00 -7.98 18.95
N GLY A 37 8.93 -9.17 18.33
CA GLY A 37 9.36 -10.45 18.94
C GLY A 37 10.80 -10.89 18.61
N PRO A 38 11.31 -11.97 19.23
CA PRO A 38 12.71 -12.43 19.07
C PRO A 38 13.15 -12.76 17.63
N SER A 39 12.23 -13.13 16.75
CA SER A 39 12.49 -13.42 15.33
C SER A 39 12.00 -12.32 14.37
N SER A 40 11.39 -11.26 14.90
CA SER A 40 10.67 -10.27 14.10
C SER A 40 11.60 -9.40 13.26
N ASP A 41 12.85 -9.16 13.67
CA ASP A 41 13.84 -8.42 12.86
C ASP A 41 14.15 -9.12 11.54
N LEU A 42 14.39 -10.43 11.60
CA LEU A 42 14.66 -11.24 10.41
C LEU A 42 13.44 -11.30 9.50
N GLN A 43 12.24 -11.47 10.08
CA GLN A 43 11.01 -11.55 9.31
C GLN A 43 10.64 -10.21 8.68
N TRP A 44 10.86 -9.10 9.39
CA TRP A 44 10.73 -7.76 8.86
C TRP A 44 11.65 -7.52 7.65
N ALA A 45 12.94 -7.87 7.77
CA ALA A 45 13.88 -7.73 6.66
C ALA A 45 13.47 -8.57 5.43
N LYS A 46 13.04 -9.82 5.65
CA LYS A 46 12.53 -10.70 4.59
C LYS A 46 11.29 -10.14 3.92
N LEU A 47 10.35 -9.61 4.71
CA LEU A 47 9.12 -9.00 4.22
C LEU A 47 9.44 -7.84 3.26
N LEU A 48 10.29 -6.89 3.70
CA LEU A 48 10.67 -5.75 2.89
C LEU A 48 11.38 -6.17 1.59
N GLN A 49 12.31 -7.12 1.67
CA GLN A 49 13.01 -7.64 0.50
C GLN A 49 12.03 -8.27 -0.50
N LYS A 50 11.07 -9.06 -0.01
CA LYS A 50 10.05 -9.72 -0.83
C LYS A 50 9.15 -8.71 -1.54
N ILE A 51 8.66 -7.70 -0.80
CA ILE A 51 7.83 -6.62 -1.38
C ILE A 51 8.61 -5.93 -2.50
N GLN A 52 9.86 -5.54 -2.26
CA GLN A 52 10.67 -4.84 -3.27
C GLN A 52 10.93 -5.71 -4.51
N ALA A 53 11.33 -6.98 -4.33
CA ALA A 53 11.59 -7.87 -5.44
C ALA A 53 10.34 -8.10 -6.30
N GLN A 54 9.20 -8.42 -5.67
CA GLN A 54 7.94 -8.66 -6.37
C GLN A 54 7.38 -7.38 -7.01
N ALA A 55 7.57 -6.22 -6.37
CA ALA A 55 7.19 -4.94 -6.96
C ALA A 55 7.95 -4.66 -8.25
N TYR A 56 9.26 -4.93 -8.28
CA TYR A 56 10.07 -4.77 -9.49
C TYR A 56 9.61 -5.73 -10.61
N GLU A 57 9.49 -7.03 -10.30
CA GLU A 57 9.05 -8.06 -11.26
C GLU A 57 7.69 -7.72 -11.88
N LYS A 58 6.73 -7.28 -11.05
CA LYS A 58 5.38 -6.92 -11.50
C LYS A 58 5.36 -5.61 -12.29
N THR A 59 6.19 -4.64 -11.92
CA THR A 59 6.37 -3.40 -12.69
C THR A 59 6.90 -3.73 -14.09
N LEU A 60 7.91 -4.60 -14.19
CA LEU A 60 8.43 -5.10 -15.47
C LEU A 60 7.33 -5.80 -16.29
N LYS A 61 6.60 -6.75 -15.68
CA LYS A 61 5.50 -7.48 -16.33
C LYS A 61 4.39 -6.56 -16.84
N LEU A 62 3.89 -5.63 -16.01
CA LEU A 62 2.78 -4.73 -16.37
C LEU A 62 3.16 -3.71 -17.44
N THR A 63 4.41 -3.24 -17.44
CA THR A 63 4.87 -2.29 -18.46
C THR A 63 5.16 -2.97 -19.79
N GLY A 64 5.41 -4.29 -19.80
CA GLY A 64 5.85 -5.04 -20.98
C GLY A 64 7.15 -4.50 -21.58
N ALA A 65 7.91 -3.73 -20.79
CA ALA A 65 9.10 -3.02 -21.23
C ALA A 65 10.33 -3.94 -21.15
N ALA A 66 11.36 -3.64 -21.93
CA ALA A 66 12.67 -4.25 -21.71
C ALA A 66 13.28 -3.70 -20.41
N GLU A 67 14.13 -4.48 -19.72
CA GLU A 67 14.80 -4.04 -18.49
C GLU A 67 15.62 -2.74 -18.64
N ASN A 68 16.07 -2.45 -19.87
CA ASN A 68 16.82 -1.24 -20.20
C ASN A 68 15.94 -0.06 -20.66
N ASP A 69 14.61 -0.19 -20.61
CA ASP A 69 13.70 0.89 -20.99
C ASP A 69 13.84 2.09 -20.03
N PRO A 70 14.07 3.31 -20.54
CA PRO A 70 14.23 4.49 -19.71
C PRO A 70 12.99 4.83 -18.88
N ASN A 71 11.78 4.56 -19.40
CA ASN A 71 10.54 4.77 -18.65
C ASN A 71 10.42 3.78 -17.50
N LEU A 72 10.79 2.51 -17.69
CA LEU A 72 10.80 1.51 -16.61
C LEU A 72 11.76 1.95 -15.49
N ARG A 73 12.97 2.36 -15.85
CA ARG A 73 13.97 2.87 -14.89
C ARG A 73 13.45 4.09 -14.15
N GLN A 74 12.79 5.00 -14.85
CA GLN A 74 12.20 6.19 -14.23
C GLN A 74 11.05 5.82 -13.28
N ILE A 75 10.12 4.95 -13.69
CA ILE A 75 9.04 4.45 -12.82
C ILE A 75 9.64 3.82 -11.56
N TRP A 76 10.62 2.94 -11.71
CA TRP A 76 11.24 2.28 -10.57
C TRP A 76 11.99 3.24 -9.66
N SER A 77 12.66 4.27 -10.22
CA SER A 77 13.31 5.31 -9.41
C SER A 77 12.36 6.10 -8.51
N LEU A 78 11.06 6.10 -8.83
CA LEU A 78 10.02 6.76 -8.08
C LEU A 78 9.35 5.83 -7.05
N PHE A 79 9.66 4.53 -7.06
CA PHE A 79 9.12 3.59 -6.11
C PHE A 79 9.70 3.85 -4.71
N CYS A 80 8.82 3.96 -3.72
CA CYS A 80 9.17 4.18 -2.33
C CYS A 80 8.37 3.22 -1.44
N LEU A 81 9.07 2.32 -0.77
CA LEU A 81 8.56 1.55 0.36
C LEU A 81 9.16 2.16 1.63
N ASP A 82 8.44 3.10 2.23
CA ASP A 82 8.90 3.84 3.42
C ASP A 82 8.70 2.99 4.68
N ALA A 83 9.76 2.26 5.04
CA ALA A 83 9.74 1.31 6.15
C ALA A 83 9.97 2.03 7.49
N ARG A 84 8.97 1.95 8.38
CA ARG A 84 8.98 2.55 9.72
C ARG A 84 9.06 1.44 10.77
N SER A 85 10.14 1.43 11.53
CA SER A 85 10.42 0.41 12.56
C SER A 85 10.99 1.01 13.84
N ASP A 86 10.57 2.24 14.17
CA ASP A 86 10.90 2.86 15.45
C ASP A 86 10.29 2.04 16.60
N PRO A 87 11.05 1.71 17.67
CA PRO A 87 10.52 1.00 18.84
C PRO A 87 9.27 1.63 19.47
N ALA A 88 9.04 2.94 19.30
CA ALA A 88 7.82 3.60 19.74
C ALA A 88 6.54 3.14 19.00
N LEU A 89 6.69 2.39 17.91
CA LEU A 89 5.59 1.78 17.15
C LEU A 89 5.16 0.41 17.72
N ASP A 90 5.88 -0.13 18.69
CA ASP A 90 5.59 -1.44 19.27
C ASP A 90 4.17 -1.51 19.85
N GLY A 91 3.40 -2.51 19.40
CA GLY A 91 2.04 -2.75 19.85
C GLY A 91 1.00 -1.70 19.47
N LEU A 92 1.34 -0.70 18.64
CA LEU A 92 0.35 0.29 18.20
C LEU A 92 -0.77 -0.38 17.38
N ASP A 93 -2.00 -0.01 17.69
CA ASP A 93 -3.17 -0.46 16.95
C ASP A 93 -3.40 0.35 15.65
N ILE A 94 -4.30 -0.13 14.80
CA ILE A 94 -4.63 0.49 13.51
C ILE A 94 -5.11 1.94 13.68
N GLU A 95 -5.89 2.25 14.72
CA GLU A 95 -6.42 3.61 14.92
C GLU A 95 -5.32 4.59 15.34
N GLN A 96 -4.40 4.14 16.20
CA GLN A 96 -3.22 4.90 16.58
C GLN A 96 -2.31 5.16 15.37
N LEU A 97 -2.11 4.16 14.50
CA LEU A 97 -1.37 4.33 13.25
C LEU A 97 -2.06 5.28 12.28
N ARG A 98 -3.39 5.25 12.15
CA ARG A 98 -4.15 6.23 11.35
C ARG A 98 -3.95 7.65 11.87
N LEU A 99 -3.93 7.84 13.18
CA LEU A 99 -3.66 9.16 13.77
C LEU A 99 -2.22 9.61 13.48
N LEU A 100 -1.24 8.72 13.62
CA LEU A 100 0.16 8.99 13.33
C LEU A 100 0.38 9.36 11.85
N TYR A 101 -0.22 8.59 10.93
CA TYR A 101 -0.18 8.86 9.50
C TYR A 101 -0.79 10.23 9.15
N ARG A 102 -1.97 10.56 9.71
CA ARG A 102 -2.66 11.83 9.45
C ARG A 102 -1.93 13.05 10.04
N ASN A 103 -1.26 12.88 11.18
CA ASN A 103 -0.52 13.96 11.84
C ASN A 103 0.83 14.27 11.18
N GLY A 104 1.20 13.54 10.11
CA GLY A 104 2.29 13.93 9.23
C GLY A 104 3.67 13.52 9.74
N ASP A 105 3.87 12.23 10.00
CA ASP A 105 5.18 11.62 10.22
C ASP A 105 6.07 11.54 8.94
N GLY A 106 5.65 12.22 7.86
CA GLY A 106 6.27 12.21 6.53
C GLY A 106 5.65 11.21 5.54
N SER A 107 4.85 10.24 6.00
CA SER A 107 4.21 9.21 5.16
C SER A 107 3.21 9.76 4.13
N ALA A 108 2.51 10.84 4.47
CA ALA A 108 1.57 11.53 3.59
C ALA A 108 2.22 12.13 2.31
N LEU A 109 3.56 12.16 2.22
CA LEU A 109 4.29 12.68 1.06
C LEU A 109 4.28 11.71 -0.13
N ILE A 110 4.21 10.40 0.10
CA ILE A 110 4.23 9.39 -0.97
C ILE A 110 2.91 9.41 -1.75
N SER A 111 1.79 9.48 -1.04
CA SER A 111 0.43 9.56 -1.59
C SER A 111 -0.07 11.01 -1.77
N ALA A 112 0.83 12.00 -1.63
CA ALA A 112 0.45 13.41 -1.64
C ALA A 112 -0.35 13.79 -2.90
N GLY A 113 -1.59 14.21 -2.69
CA GLY A 113 -2.51 14.62 -3.76
C GLY A 113 -3.35 13.50 -4.39
N LEU A 114 -3.20 12.25 -3.95
CA LEU A 114 -4.01 11.11 -4.39
C LEU A 114 -4.84 10.58 -3.20
N ARG A 115 -6.10 11.02 -3.08
CA ARG A 115 -6.96 10.64 -1.96
C ARG A 115 -7.15 9.13 -1.83
N SER A 116 -7.37 8.42 -2.94
CA SER A 116 -7.53 6.96 -2.95
C SER A 116 -6.26 6.21 -2.53
N HIS A 117 -5.08 6.80 -2.71
CA HIS A 117 -3.79 6.21 -2.32
C HIS A 117 -3.38 6.54 -0.88
N ARG A 118 -4.24 7.16 -0.07
CA ARG A 118 -4.00 7.38 1.37
C ARG A 118 -4.20 6.08 2.15
N VAL A 119 -3.32 5.14 1.85
CA VAL A 119 -3.26 3.79 2.37
C VAL A 119 -1.86 3.56 2.92
N PHE A 120 -1.75 2.80 4.00
CA PHE A 120 -0.48 2.32 4.53
C PHE A 120 -0.52 0.83 4.83
N LEU A 121 0.66 0.23 4.95
CA LEU A 121 0.83 -1.18 5.26
C LEU A 121 1.22 -1.35 6.73
N VAL A 122 0.82 -2.47 7.33
CA VAL A 122 1.19 -2.82 8.71
C VAL A 122 1.68 -4.26 8.76
N ALA A 123 2.79 -4.46 9.48
CA ALA A 123 3.31 -5.75 9.88
C ALA A 123 3.35 -5.81 11.41
N ASP A 124 2.33 -6.40 12.00
CA ASP A 124 2.20 -6.65 13.43
C ASP A 124 2.74 -8.04 13.81
N ASP A 125 2.57 -8.43 15.06
CA ASP A 125 3.03 -9.73 15.56
C ASP A 125 2.43 -10.90 14.80
N GLU A 126 1.16 -10.81 14.38
CA GLU A 126 0.48 -11.84 13.60
C GLU A 126 1.23 -12.05 12.28
N ILE A 127 1.45 -10.97 11.52
CA ILE A 127 2.14 -11.02 10.22
C ILE A 127 3.60 -11.46 10.36
N LEU A 128 4.32 -10.96 11.38
CA LEU A 128 5.74 -11.24 11.56
C LEU A 128 6.01 -12.59 12.22
N SER A 129 4.98 -13.26 12.74
CA SER A 129 5.07 -14.64 13.20
C SER A 129 5.05 -15.65 12.05
N GLU A 130 4.57 -15.27 10.87
CA GLU A 130 4.57 -16.13 9.69
C GLU A 130 5.99 -16.40 9.17
N ALA A 131 6.29 -17.66 8.86
CA ALA A 131 7.62 -18.06 8.40
C ALA A 131 8.03 -17.43 7.05
N ASP A 132 7.05 -17.17 6.18
CA ASP A 132 7.25 -16.78 4.78
C ASP A 132 7.00 -15.30 4.49
N ALA A 133 6.68 -14.50 5.53
CA ALA A 133 6.35 -13.08 5.42
C ALA A 133 5.41 -12.83 4.22
N SER A 134 4.28 -13.52 4.22
CA SER A 134 3.46 -13.71 3.01
C SER A 134 2.42 -12.62 2.81
N ALA A 135 2.01 -11.99 3.92
CA ALA A 135 0.96 -11.01 3.96
C ALA A 135 1.39 -9.71 4.65
N VAL A 136 0.57 -8.70 4.49
CA VAL A 136 0.59 -7.41 5.18
C VAL A 136 -0.85 -6.97 5.41
N LYS A 137 -1.10 -6.15 6.44
CA LYS A 137 -2.38 -5.48 6.59
C LYS A 137 -2.34 -4.18 5.79
N CYS A 138 -3.26 -4.05 4.84
CA CYS A 138 -3.44 -2.85 4.02
C CYS A 138 -4.54 -2.00 4.66
N VAL A 139 -4.20 -0.78 5.08
CA VAL A 139 -5.07 0.07 5.92
C VAL A 139 -5.39 1.37 5.20
N GLU A 140 -6.67 1.72 5.15
CA GLU A 140 -7.14 3.04 4.73
C GLU A 140 -6.93 4.06 5.84
N ALA A 141 -6.18 5.13 5.55
CA ALA A 141 -5.79 6.12 6.54
C ALA A 141 -6.96 7.03 6.96
N ASP A 142 -7.87 7.30 6.04
CA ASP A 142 -8.99 8.23 6.20
C ASP A 142 -10.31 7.52 6.55
N TYR A 143 -10.25 6.23 6.91
CA TYR A 143 -11.42 5.47 7.30
C TYR A 143 -12.11 6.08 8.52
N GLU A 144 -13.42 6.26 8.42
CA GLU A 144 -14.27 6.73 9.51
C GLU A 144 -15.45 5.77 9.66
N ALA A 145 -15.49 5.00 10.75
CA ALA A 145 -16.54 4.01 10.98
C ALA A 145 -17.96 4.57 10.85
N ALA A 146 -18.16 5.85 11.21
CA ALA A 146 -19.45 6.55 11.07
C ALA A 146 -19.98 6.58 9.63
N ASN A 147 -19.10 6.61 8.62
CA ASN A 147 -19.47 6.63 7.21
C ASN A 147 -19.86 5.23 6.68
N HIS A 148 -19.55 4.17 7.41
CA HIS A 148 -19.83 2.78 7.05
C HIS A 148 -20.91 2.12 7.93
N VAL A 149 -21.61 2.91 8.76
CA VAL A 149 -22.77 2.42 9.54
C VAL A 149 -23.94 2.19 8.58
N GLY A 150 -24.01 0.99 8.02
CA GLY A 150 -25.11 0.55 7.17
C GLY A 150 -26.46 0.46 7.90
N ASN A 151 -27.51 0.23 7.12
CA ASN A 151 -28.85 -0.09 7.64
C ASN A 151 -28.75 -1.30 8.58
N LYS A 152 -29.37 -1.27 9.78
CA LYS A 152 -29.27 -2.33 10.83
C LYS A 152 -29.58 -3.76 10.37
N ARG A 153 -30.13 -3.92 9.15
CA ARG A 153 -30.48 -5.19 8.52
C ARG A 153 -29.36 -5.78 7.64
N VAL A 154 -28.34 -5.01 7.29
CA VAL A 154 -27.20 -5.47 6.49
C VAL A 154 -25.94 -5.37 7.36
N PRO A 155 -25.25 -6.48 7.65
CA PRO A 155 -24.02 -6.45 8.42
C PRO A 155 -22.95 -5.66 7.67
N GLN A 156 -22.19 -4.84 8.40
CA GLN A 156 -21.03 -4.12 7.87
C GLN A 156 -19.99 -5.12 7.37
N ARG A 157 -19.46 -4.89 6.17
CA ARG A 157 -18.56 -5.82 5.46
C ARG A 157 -17.14 -5.31 5.27
N TYR A 158 -16.86 -4.07 5.68
CA TYR A 158 -15.58 -3.42 5.54
C TYR A 158 -15.27 -2.56 6.77
N PHE A 159 -14.02 -2.66 7.25
CA PHE A 159 -13.57 -2.04 8.50
C PHE A 159 -12.33 -1.14 8.29
N GLY A 160 -12.14 -0.65 7.06
CA GLY A 160 -11.07 0.28 6.75
C GLY A 160 -9.68 -0.36 6.60
N TRP A 161 -9.62 -1.69 6.49
CA TRP A 161 -8.40 -2.42 6.20
C TRP A 161 -8.72 -3.80 5.61
N MET A 162 -7.72 -4.43 5.00
CA MET A 162 -7.77 -5.81 4.49
C MET A 162 -6.40 -6.49 4.64
N PRO A 163 -6.33 -7.82 4.90
CA PRO A 163 -5.11 -8.56 4.69
C PRO A 163 -4.81 -8.65 3.18
N MET A 164 -3.56 -8.50 2.80
CA MET A 164 -3.11 -8.50 1.42
C MET A 164 -1.80 -9.27 1.29
N ARG A 165 -1.59 -9.99 0.19
CA ARG A 165 -0.27 -10.56 -0.12
C ARG A 165 0.78 -9.46 -0.25
N ALA A 166 1.93 -9.66 0.40
CA ALA A 166 3.04 -8.71 0.38
C ALA A 166 3.46 -8.29 -1.05
N GLY A 167 3.38 -9.22 -2.00
CA GLY A 167 3.73 -8.96 -3.40
C GLY A 167 2.76 -8.10 -4.20
N CYS A 168 1.58 -7.76 -3.69
CA CYS A 168 0.51 -7.13 -4.48
C CYS A 168 0.51 -5.59 -4.41
N VAL A 169 1.61 -4.97 -3.97
CA VAL A 169 1.72 -3.51 -3.83
C VAL A 169 1.53 -2.76 -5.16
N VAL A 170 1.99 -3.34 -6.27
CA VAL A 170 1.88 -2.71 -7.60
C VAL A 170 0.43 -2.73 -8.08
N GLU A 171 -0.23 -3.88 -7.96
CA GLU A 171 -1.63 -4.03 -8.36
C GLU A 171 -2.54 -3.20 -7.49
N LEU A 172 -2.29 -3.17 -6.18
CA LEU A 172 -3.02 -2.27 -5.27
C LEU A 172 -2.90 -0.83 -5.75
N TRP A 173 -1.68 -0.36 -6.07
CA TRP A 173 -1.48 1.00 -6.58
C TRP A 173 -2.30 1.26 -7.84
N LYS A 174 -2.38 0.30 -8.76
CA LYS A 174 -3.16 0.40 -9.99
C LYS A 174 -4.67 0.37 -9.78
N HIS A 175 -5.17 -0.47 -8.88
CA HIS A 175 -6.59 -0.49 -8.55
C HIS A 175 -7.02 0.83 -7.90
N LEU A 176 -6.19 1.39 -7.00
CA LEU A 176 -6.46 2.67 -6.35
C LEU A 176 -6.43 3.89 -7.29
N GLU A 177 -5.94 3.77 -8.53
CA GLU A 177 -6.07 4.83 -9.54
C GLU A 177 -7.55 5.11 -9.90
N ASN A 178 -8.44 4.12 -9.74
CA ASN A 178 -9.84 4.22 -10.19
C ASN A 178 -10.87 3.69 -9.18
N ARG A 179 -10.42 3.15 -8.04
CA ARG A 179 -11.26 2.45 -7.07
C ARG A 179 -10.87 2.86 -5.65
N GLU A 180 -11.83 2.82 -4.73
CA GLU A 180 -11.59 2.98 -3.29
C GLU A 180 -11.24 1.63 -2.66
N LEU A 181 -10.52 1.64 -1.54
CA LEU A 181 -10.06 0.41 -0.87
C LEU A 181 -11.24 -0.50 -0.48
N GLU A 182 -12.37 0.07 -0.05
CA GLU A 182 -13.60 -0.67 0.25
C GLU A 182 -14.10 -1.53 -0.93
N SER A 183 -13.93 -1.05 -2.17
CA SER A 183 -14.39 -1.77 -3.37
C SER A 183 -13.40 -2.83 -3.88
N ILE A 184 -12.18 -2.83 -3.34
CA ILE A 184 -11.11 -3.79 -3.62
C ILE A 184 -11.09 -4.88 -2.54
N ALA A 185 -11.37 -4.51 -1.29
CA ALA A 185 -11.27 -5.38 -0.14
C ALA A 185 -12.21 -6.59 -0.24
N PRO A 186 -11.71 -7.81 0.06
CA PRO A 186 -12.55 -8.98 0.25
C PRO A 186 -13.59 -8.72 1.35
N GLN A 187 -14.78 -9.32 1.21
CA GLN A 187 -15.85 -9.09 2.17
C GLN A 187 -15.49 -9.68 3.54
N THR A 188 -15.65 -8.85 4.58
CA THR A 188 -15.49 -9.31 5.96
C THR A 188 -16.79 -10.01 6.39
N ILE A 189 -16.70 -11.25 6.89
CA ILE A 189 -17.85 -12.01 7.39
C ILE A 189 -17.73 -12.13 8.91
N GLY A 190 -18.69 -11.54 9.63
CA GLY A 190 -18.71 -11.60 11.10
C GLY A 190 -17.54 -10.87 11.78
N GLY A 191 -16.89 -9.94 11.10
CA GLY A 191 -15.69 -9.24 11.60
C GLY A 191 -14.37 -9.96 11.32
N SER A 192 -14.41 -11.13 10.67
CA SER A 192 -13.22 -11.88 10.27
C SER A 192 -12.93 -11.71 8.77
N HIS A 193 -11.65 -11.46 8.44
CA HIS A 193 -11.16 -11.53 7.08
C HIS A 193 -10.80 -12.98 6.74
N LEU A 194 -11.64 -13.63 5.93
CA LEU A 194 -11.45 -15.04 5.56
C LEU A 194 -10.53 -15.23 4.35
N GLU A 195 -10.24 -14.15 3.63
CA GLU A 195 -9.48 -14.15 2.38
C GLU A 195 -8.37 -13.11 2.48
N ILE A 196 -7.14 -13.52 2.15
CA ILE A 196 -6.01 -12.61 1.94
C ILE A 196 -6.14 -12.09 0.51
N TRP A 197 -6.23 -10.76 0.35
CA TRP A 197 -6.36 -10.16 -0.95
C TRP A 197 -5.12 -10.46 -1.82
N GLU A 198 -5.39 -11.03 -2.99
CA GLU A 198 -4.46 -11.21 -4.09
C GLU A 198 -5.15 -10.74 -5.37
N ASP A 199 -4.39 -10.15 -6.29
CA ASP A 199 -4.94 -9.80 -7.59
C ASP A 199 -5.00 -11.06 -8.46
N GLU A 200 -6.19 -11.63 -8.61
CA GLU A 200 -6.42 -12.84 -9.44
C GLU A 200 -6.30 -12.57 -10.95
N GLN A 201 -6.12 -11.30 -11.36
CA GLN A 201 -6.25 -10.87 -12.75
C GLN A 201 -4.93 -10.73 -13.54
N TYR A 202 -3.77 -11.23 -13.06
CA TYR A 202 -2.49 -11.10 -13.78
C TYR A 202 -1.52 -12.29 -13.77
#